data_AF-A0A6J2T3R9-F1
#
_entry.id   AF-A0A6J2T3R9-F1
#
_cell.length_a   1.000
_cell.length_b   1.000
_cell.length_c   1.000
_cell.angle_alpha   90.00
_cell.angle_beta   90.00
_cell.angle_gamma   90.00
#
_symmetry.space_group_name_H-M   'P 1'
#
loop_
_entity.id
_entity.type
_entity.pdbx_description
1 polymer ?
#
loop_
_entity_poly.entity_id
_entity_poly.type
_entity_poly.pdbx_seq_one_letter_code
_entity_poly.pdbx_strand_id
1 'polypeptide(L)'
;MQRNLFITLRPLMGNINKLMMVPQRTFLRSAALMQGPAKCGVAKVPPKLAKLQKQFQQNDGKPVFLKGGGTDAILYKLTLVLCLLGTLGSAWLWFGYILA
;
A
#
# COMPACT_ATOMS: atom_id res chain seq x y z
N MET A 1 15.75 -34.08 -34.68
CA MET A 1 17.07 -33.53 -34.32
C MET A 1 17.12 -32.03 -34.65
N GLN A 2 17.78 -31.26 -33.78
CA GLN A 2 18.36 -29.92 -34.00
C GLN A 2 17.39 -28.77 -34.33
N ARG A 3 17.05 -27.93 -33.34
CA ARG A 3 16.80 -26.48 -33.49
C ARG A 3 16.70 -25.76 -32.12
N ASN A 4 17.66 -26.03 -31.23
CA ASN A 4 17.85 -25.30 -29.97
C ASN A 4 19.15 -24.46 -30.00
N LEU A 5 19.56 -23.96 -31.17
CA LEU A 5 20.79 -23.15 -31.29
C LEU A 5 20.54 -21.65 -31.06
N PHE A 6 19.31 -21.16 -31.21
CA PHE A 6 19.00 -19.73 -31.10
C PHE A 6 18.63 -19.27 -29.68
N ILE A 7 18.43 -20.21 -28.74
CA ILE A 7 18.03 -19.94 -27.36
C ILE A 7 19.26 -19.82 -26.44
N THR A 8 20.36 -20.49 -26.78
CA THR A 8 21.60 -20.53 -26.00
C THR A 8 22.48 -19.29 -26.10
N LEU A 9 22.26 -18.40 -27.08
CA LEU A 9 23.05 -17.16 -27.27
C LEU A 9 22.45 -15.90 -26.61
N ARG A 10 21.33 -16.01 -25.87
CA ARG A 10 20.72 -14.88 -25.17
C ARG A 10 21.49 -14.30 -23.96
N PRO A 11 22.44 -14.97 -23.27
CA PRO A 11 23.02 -14.38 -22.06
C PRO A 11 24.08 -13.29 -22.34
N LEU A 12 24.40 -12.98 -23.61
CA LEU A 12 25.49 -12.04 -23.93
C LEU A 12 25.04 -10.56 -24.13
N MET A 13 23.74 -10.25 -24.08
CA MET A 13 23.21 -8.86 -24.15
C MET A 13 22.27 -8.54 -22.98
N GLY A 14 22.74 -8.74 -21.75
CA GLY A 14 21.95 -8.49 -20.53
C GLY A 14 22.70 -7.72 -19.45
N ASN A 15 23.54 -6.74 -19.82
CA ASN A 15 24.31 -5.94 -18.87
C ASN A 15 24.23 -4.44 -19.18
N ILE A 16 23.13 -3.79 -18.78
CA ILE A 16 23.08 -2.33 -18.56
C ILE A 16 22.15 -1.92 -17.40
N ASN A 17 21.22 -2.76 -16.96
CA ASN A 17 20.30 -2.40 -15.86
C ASN A 17 20.84 -2.71 -14.44
N LYS A 18 22.10 -3.15 -14.33
CA LYS A 18 22.74 -3.56 -13.06
C LYS A 18 23.39 -2.39 -12.31
N LEU A 19 22.75 -1.22 -12.24
CA LEU A 19 23.21 -0.14 -11.34
C LEU A 19 22.11 0.66 -10.63
N MET A 20 20.85 0.20 -10.66
CA MET A 20 19.83 0.72 -9.74
C MET A 20 19.01 -0.44 -9.17
N MET A 21 19.66 -1.23 -8.30
CA MET A 21 18.97 -2.25 -7.51
C MET A 21 18.60 -1.65 -6.15
N VAL A 22 17.44 -1.02 -6.10
CA VAL A 22 16.64 -0.98 -4.87
C VAL A 22 16.39 -2.45 -4.48
N PRO A 23 16.59 -2.86 -3.22
CA PRO A 23 16.42 -4.26 -2.82
C PRO A 23 14.94 -4.65 -2.93
N GLN A 24 14.57 -5.19 -4.09
CA GLN A 24 13.30 -5.83 -4.33
C GLN A 24 13.32 -7.12 -3.52
N ARG A 25 12.69 -7.10 -2.33
CA ARG A 25 12.55 -8.21 -1.40
C ARG A 25 12.21 -9.48 -2.17
N THR A 26 13.23 -10.29 -2.44
CA THR A 26 13.13 -11.59 -3.06
C THR A 26 12.28 -12.41 -2.12
N PHE A 27 11.05 -12.69 -2.53
CA PHE A 27 10.18 -13.64 -1.87
C PHE A 27 10.80 -15.02 -2.11
N LEU A 28 11.84 -15.34 -1.33
CA LEU A 28 12.42 -16.67 -1.25
C LEU A 28 11.28 -17.55 -0.73
N ARG A 29 10.68 -18.29 -1.66
CA ARG A 29 9.73 -19.36 -1.37
C ARG A 29 10.53 -20.50 -0.77
N SER A 30 10.93 -20.33 0.49
CA SER A 30 11.66 -21.31 1.29
C SER A 30 10.73 -22.48 1.60
N ALA A 31 10.72 -23.48 0.72
CA ALA A 31 10.01 -24.74 0.92
C ALA A 31 10.51 -25.54 2.14
N ALA A 32 11.62 -25.11 2.77
CA ALA A 32 12.22 -25.77 3.94
C ALA A 32 11.55 -25.46 5.29
N LEU A 33 10.59 -24.52 5.35
CA LEU A 33 9.80 -24.27 6.58
C LEU A 33 8.51 -25.12 6.67
N MET A 34 8.30 -26.07 5.76
CA MET A 34 7.11 -26.94 5.76
C MET A 34 7.20 -28.14 6.73
N GLN A 35 8.23 -28.23 7.59
CA GLN A 35 8.47 -29.42 8.45
C GLN A 35 8.57 -29.15 9.96
N GLY A 36 8.18 -27.97 10.46
CA GLY A 36 7.70 -27.89 11.84
C GLY A 36 6.28 -28.48 11.91
N PRO A 37 5.76 -28.96 13.05
CA PRO A 37 4.33 -29.24 13.18
C PRO A 37 3.57 -27.93 13.02
N ALA A 38 3.36 -27.52 11.77
CA ALA A 38 2.41 -26.51 11.40
C ALA A 38 1.09 -27.10 11.86
N LYS A 39 0.61 -26.61 13.01
CA LYS A 39 -0.80 -26.70 13.35
C LYS A 39 -1.52 -26.01 12.19
N CYS A 40 -1.86 -26.77 11.15
CA CYS A 40 -2.87 -26.46 10.15
C CYS A 40 -4.22 -26.51 10.85
N GLY A 41 -4.37 -25.67 11.87
CA GLY A 41 -5.63 -25.25 12.43
C GLY A 41 -5.68 -23.77 12.13
N VAL A 42 -6.68 -23.33 11.40
CA VAL A 42 -7.03 -21.91 11.30
C VAL A 42 -7.00 -21.37 12.73
N ALA A 43 -5.98 -20.58 13.09
CA ALA A 43 -5.95 -19.94 14.39
C ALA A 43 -7.26 -19.14 14.47
N LYS A 44 -8.13 -19.51 15.42
CA LYS A 44 -9.47 -18.91 15.52
C LYS A 44 -9.29 -17.41 15.66
N VAL A 45 -9.71 -16.66 14.64
CA VAL A 45 -9.66 -15.20 14.66
C VAL A 45 -10.53 -14.74 15.83
N PRO A 46 -10.03 -13.88 16.72
CA PRO A 46 -10.84 -13.39 17.82
C PRO A 46 -12.09 -12.70 17.26
N PRO A 47 -13.27 -12.88 17.89
CA PRO A 47 -14.55 -12.44 17.33
C PRO A 47 -14.60 -10.93 17.05
N LYS A 48 -13.84 -10.14 17.82
CA LYS A 48 -13.69 -8.70 17.60
C LYS A 48 -12.97 -8.40 16.29
N LEU A 49 -11.86 -9.08 16.02
CA LEU A 49 -11.09 -8.90 14.79
C LEU A 49 -11.87 -9.39 13.57
N ALA A 50 -12.61 -10.49 13.69
CA ALA A 50 -13.46 -10.99 12.62
C ALA A 50 -14.57 -9.99 12.24
N LYS A 51 -15.14 -9.28 13.22
CA LYS A 51 -16.13 -8.20 12.97
C LYS A 51 -15.48 -7.02 12.23
N LEU A 52 -14.31 -6.57 12.68
CA LEU A 52 -13.57 -5.49 12.01
C LEU A 52 -13.17 -5.91 10.58
N GLN A 53 -12.65 -7.11 10.39
CA GLN A 53 -12.30 -7.64 9.07
C GLN A 53 -13.51 -7.61 8.13
N LYS A 54 -14.68 -8.07 8.59
CA LYS A 54 -15.91 -7.99 7.80
C LYS A 54 -16.29 -6.56 7.44
N GLN A 55 -16.23 -5.62 8.39
CA GLN A 55 -16.53 -4.21 8.15
C GLN A 55 -15.58 -3.59 7.11
N PHE A 56 -14.27 -3.81 7.23
CA PHE A 56 -13.29 -3.23 6.32
C PHE A 56 -13.20 -3.97 4.96
N GLN A 57 -13.65 -5.22 4.88
CA GLN A 57 -13.70 -6.00 3.63
C GLN A 57 -15.05 -5.92 2.91
N GLN A 58 -16.07 -5.28 3.49
CA GLN A 58 -17.36 -5.09 2.84
C GLN A 58 -17.20 -4.30 1.53
N ASN A 59 -17.79 -4.79 0.43
CA ASN A 59 -17.64 -4.20 -0.91
C ASN A 59 -18.58 -3.00 -1.12
N ASP A 60 -18.38 -1.91 -0.38
CA ASP A 60 -19.22 -0.71 -0.44
C ASP A 60 -18.68 0.39 -1.36
N GLY A 61 -17.56 0.15 -2.05
CA GLY A 61 -16.87 1.16 -2.88
C GLY A 61 -16.28 2.36 -2.12
N LYS A 62 -16.42 2.41 -0.79
CA LYS A 62 -15.86 3.47 0.06
C LYS A 62 -14.35 3.31 0.22
N PRO A 63 -13.57 4.41 0.18
CA PRO A 63 -12.15 4.36 0.44
C PRO A 63 -11.86 4.01 1.91
N VAL A 64 -10.67 3.48 2.18
CA VAL A 64 -10.29 2.94 3.50
C VAL A 64 -10.46 3.94 4.64
N PHE A 65 -10.20 5.23 4.39
CA PHE A 65 -10.28 6.30 5.40
C PHE A 65 -11.71 6.77 5.72
N LEU A 66 -12.74 6.27 5.03
CA LEU A 66 -14.16 6.53 5.36
C LEU A 66 -14.90 5.25 5.77
N LYS A 67 -14.17 4.15 5.99
CA LYS A 67 -14.76 2.82 6.17
C LYS A 67 -15.01 2.45 7.63
N GLY A 68 -14.40 3.18 8.57
CA GLY A 68 -14.63 3.06 10.01
C GLY A 68 -15.99 3.63 10.45
N GLY A 69 -16.64 4.46 9.63
CA GLY A 69 -18.04 4.87 9.81
C GLY A 69 -18.27 6.37 9.72
N GLY A 70 -19.34 6.86 10.35
CA GLY A 70 -19.73 8.28 10.31
C GLY A 70 -18.73 9.22 10.97
N THR A 71 -18.03 8.76 12.01
CA THR A 71 -16.98 9.52 12.71
C THR A 71 -15.85 9.91 11.76
N ASP A 72 -15.42 8.99 10.89
CA ASP A 72 -14.35 9.23 9.92
C ASP A 72 -14.74 10.34 8.93
N ALA A 73 -16.01 10.37 8.51
CA ALA A 73 -16.52 11.40 7.60
C ALA A 73 -16.55 12.79 8.26
N ILE A 74 -16.95 12.86 9.54
CA ILE A 74 -16.94 14.12 10.29
C ILE A 74 -15.50 14.60 10.48
N LEU A 75 -14.62 13.70 10.93
CA LEU A 75 -13.21 14.00 11.14
C LEU A 75 -12.54 14.51 9.86
N TYR A 76 -12.76 13.83 8.73
CA TYR A 76 -12.25 14.23 7.43
C TYR A 76 -12.72 15.65 7.05
N LYS A 77 -14.02 15.93 7.17
CA LYS A 77 -14.58 17.25 6.83
C LYS A 77 -14.01 18.36 7.72
N LEU A 78 -13.89 18.13 9.02
CA LEU A 78 -13.34 19.10 9.96
C LEU A 78 -11.87 19.42 9.64
N THR A 79 -11.05 18.40 9.40
CA THR A 79 -9.65 18.59 9.00
C THR A 79 -9.55 19.37 7.69
N LEU A 80 -10.39 19.05 6.71
CA LEU A 80 -10.38 19.71 5.42
C LEU A 80 -10.76 21.20 5.54
N VAL A 81 -11.80 21.52 6.31
CA VAL A 81 -12.19 22.91 6.60
C VAL A 81 -11.06 23.66 7.30
N LEU A 82 -10.43 23.05 8.32
CA LEU A 82 -9.34 23.69 9.06
C LEU A 82 -8.13 23.96 8.17
N CYS A 83 -7.75 23.01 7.30
CA CYS A 83 -6.67 23.21 6.33
C CYS A 83 -6.99 24.33 5.35
N LEU A 84 -8.21 24.37 4.79
CA LEU A 84 -8.60 25.44 3.86
C LEU A 84 -8.58 26.81 4.54
N LEU A 85 -9.11 26.92 5.76
CA LEU A 85 -9.07 28.16 6.52
C LEU A 85 -7.62 28.63 6.78
N GLY A 86 -6.74 27.70 7.17
CA GLY A 86 -5.32 27.99 7.36
C GLY A 86 -4.64 28.47 6.07
N THR A 87 -4.80 27.72 4.97
CA THR A 87 -4.18 28.06 3.69
C THR A 87 -4.70 29.38 3.11
N LEU A 88 -6.01 29.61 3.17
CA LEU A 88 -6.61 30.87 2.70
C LEU A 88 -6.17 32.06 3.58
N GLY A 89 -6.13 31.88 4.90
CA GLY A 89 -5.63 32.91 5.81
C GLY A 89 -4.16 33.24 5.57
N SER A 90 -3.32 32.22 5.37
CA SER A 90 -1.91 32.42 5.03
C SER A 90 -1.72 33.14 3.69
N ALA A 91 -2.47 32.74 2.65
CA ALA A 91 -2.42 33.39 1.34
C ALA A 91 -2.89 34.86 1.41
N TRP A 92 -3.95 35.14 2.18
CA TRP A 92 -4.46 36.49 2.40
C TRP A 92 -3.44 37.39 3.08
N LEU A 93 -2.81 36.93 4.16
CA LEU A 93 -1.77 37.68 4.86
C LEU A 93 -0.55 37.92 3.97
N TRP A 94 -0.13 36.92 3.21
CA TRP A 94 1.01 37.04 2.29
C TRP A 94 0.74 38.05 1.17
N PHE A 95 -0.46 38.02 0.59
CA PHE A 95 -0.87 38.98 -0.43
C PHE A 95 -0.96 40.42 0.12
N GLY A 96 -1.48 40.57 1.34
CA GLY A 96 -1.50 41.86 2.04
C GLY A 96 -0.10 42.42 2.32
N TYR A 97 0.86 41.55 2.66
CA TYR A 97 2.26 41.95 2.86
C TYR A 97 2.96 42.40 1.57
N ILE A 98 2.57 41.86 0.41
CA ILE A 98 3.19 42.21 -0.88
C ILE A 98 2.65 43.54 -1.43
N LEU A 99 1.39 43.87 -1.13
CA LEU A 99 0.74 45.08 -1.64
C LEU A 99 0.88 46.31 -0.73
N ALA A 100 1.26 46.12 0.54
CA ALA A 100 1.51 47.19 1.51
C ALA A 100 2.98 47.62 1.51
#